data_AF-A0A810QBA3-F1
#
_entry.id   AF-A0A810QBA3-F1
#
_cell.length_a   1.000
_cell.length_b   1.000
_cell.length_c   1.000
_cell.angle_alpha   90.00
_cell.angle_beta   90.00
_cell.angle_gamma   90.00
#
_symmetry.space_group_name_H-M   'P 1'
#
loop_
_entity.id
_entity.type
_entity.pdbx_description
1 polymer ?
#
loop_
_entity_poly.entity_id
_entity_poly.type
_entity_poly.pdbx_seq_one_letter_code
_entity_poly.pdbx_strand_id
1 'polypeptide(L)'
;MENTEKVEIGYTVPKERWQEAAKNLEELGNVLAAGFLKQNKDGRGKEDADDIMADIMLACMALYHVAEFATDKCRIIPLPGKDGG
;
A
#
# COMPACT_ATOMS: atom_id res chain seq x y z
N MET A 1 -30.70 -10.60 23.86
CA MET A 1 -29.65 -10.80 22.85
C MET A 1 -29.26 -9.40 22.40
N GLU A 2 -28.11 -8.90 22.83
CA GLU A 2 -27.62 -7.59 22.41
C GLU A 2 -27.45 -7.61 20.88
N ASN A 3 -28.19 -6.74 20.19
CA ASN A 3 -27.91 -6.40 18.80
C ASN A 3 -26.59 -5.62 18.81
N THR A 4 -25.46 -6.33 18.80
CA THR A 4 -24.19 -5.74 18.41
C THR A 4 -24.29 -5.44 16.92
N GLU A 5 -24.75 -4.23 16.57
CA GLU A 5 -24.61 -3.71 15.22
C GLU A 5 -23.14 -3.82 14.84
N LYS A 6 -22.88 -4.53 13.75
CA LYS A 6 -21.53 -4.73 13.23
C LYS A 6 -21.05 -3.36 12.74
N VAL A 7 -20.23 -2.66 13.53
CA VAL A 7 -19.71 -1.35 13.15
C VAL A 7 -18.80 -1.53 11.93
N GLU A 8 -19.28 -1.08 10.77
CA GLU A 8 -18.57 -1.21 9.50
C GLU A 8 -17.77 0.06 9.22
N ILE A 9 -16.50 0.07 9.63
CA ILE A 9 -15.59 1.21 9.37
C ILE A 9 -14.98 1.07 7.97
N GLY A 10 -14.99 2.16 7.19
CA GLY A 10 -14.41 2.23 5.85
C GLY A 10 -15.37 1.76 4.74
N TYR A 11 -14.86 1.68 3.51
CA TYR A 11 -15.64 1.26 2.34
C TYR A 11 -14.89 0.21 1.51
N THR A 12 -15.64 -0.65 0.85
CA THR A 12 -15.11 -1.59 -0.15
C THR A 12 -14.87 -0.86 -1.47
N VAL A 13 -13.86 -1.29 -2.23
CA VAL A 13 -13.62 -0.81 -3.59
C VAL A 13 -13.56 -1.98 -4.57
N PRO A 14 -13.85 -1.76 -5.86
CA PRO A 14 -13.69 -2.79 -6.89
C PRO A 14 -12.27 -3.34 -6.95
N LYS A 15 -12.14 -4.57 -7.46
CA LYS A 15 -10.85 -5.26 -7.67
C LYS A 15 -9.82 -4.37 -8.38
N GLU A 16 -10.27 -3.63 -9.40
CA GLU A 16 -9.43 -2.76 -10.23
C GLU A 16 -8.75 -1.67 -9.39
N ARG A 17 -9.42 -1.17 -8.35
CA ARG A 17 -8.86 -0.12 -7.46
C ARG A 17 -7.74 -0.67 -6.57
N TRP A 18 -7.84 -1.92 -6.12
CA TRP A 18 -6.75 -2.59 -5.38
C TRP A 18 -5.55 -2.86 -6.29
N GLN A 19 -5.79 -3.30 -7.52
CA GLN A 19 -4.73 -3.50 -8.52
C GLN A 19 -4.05 -2.19 -8.91
N GLU A 20 -4.82 -1.11 -9.07
CA GLU A 20 -4.29 0.23 -9.34
C GLU A 20 -3.42 0.72 -8.17
N ALA A 21 -3.87 0.52 -6.92
CA ALA A 21 -3.06 0.86 -5.75
C ALA A 21 -1.72 0.09 -5.71
N ALA A 22 -1.71 -1.19 -6.09
CA ALA A 22 -0.49 -1.99 -6.17
C ALA A 22 0.48 -1.45 -7.23
N LYS A 23 -0.04 -1.09 -8.42
CA LYS A 23 0.78 -0.48 -9.49
C LYS A 23 1.38 0.85 -9.06
N ASN A 24 0.57 1.72 -8.43
CA ASN A 24 1.03 3.01 -7.94
C ASN A 24 2.12 2.86 -6.87
N LEU A 25 2.02 1.85 -5.99
CA LEU A 25 3.06 1.54 -5.01
C LEU A 25 4.34 1.03 -5.65
N GLU A 26 4.24 0.17 -6.67
CA GLU A 26 5.41 -0.31 -7.41
C GLU A 26 6.13 0.83 -8.13
N GLU A 27 5.39 1.72 -8.81
CA GLU A 27 5.94 2.93 -9.43
C GLU A 27 6.63 3.85 -8.41
N LEU A 28 6.00 4.07 -7.25
CA LEU A 28 6.58 4.85 -6.15
C LEU A 28 7.86 4.19 -5.63
N GLY A 29 7.83 2.87 -5.40
CA GLY A 29 8.99 2.10 -4.93
C GLY A 29 10.20 2.25 -5.87
N ASN A 30 9.98 2.15 -7.18
CA ASN A 30 11.03 2.37 -8.18
C ASN A 30 11.65 3.76 -8.10
N VAL A 31 10.84 4.81 -7.92
CA VAL A 31 11.31 6.19 -7.75
C VAL A 31 12.12 6.34 -6.45
N LEU A 32 11.65 5.76 -5.34
CA LEU A 32 12.33 5.82 -4.05
C LEU A 32 13.67 5.08 -4.08
N ALA A 33 13.70 3.86 -4.62
CA ALA A 33 14.91 3.05 -4.75
C ALA A 33 15.98 3.75 -5.60
N ALA A 34 15.59 4.33 -6.74
CA ALA A 34 16.49 5.16 -7.56
C ALA A 34 17.02 6.38 -6.79
N GLY A 35 16.17 6.98 -5.94
CA GLY A 35 16.54 8.06 -5.02
C GLY A 35 17.63 7.65 -4.03
N PHE A 36 17.48 6.50 -3.36
CA PHE A 36 18.47 5.98 -2.42
C PHE A 36 19.81 5.70 -3.08
N LEU A 37 19.81 5.06 -4.25
CA LEU A 37 21.02 4.79 -5.03
C LEU A 37 21.75 6.08 -5.44
N LYS A 38 21.01 7.14 -5.79
CA LYS A 38 21.58 8.43 -6.19
C LYS A 38 22.15 9.22 -5.01
N GLN A 39 21.51 9.18 -3.85
CA GLN A 39 21.94 9.96 -2.69
C GLN A 39 23.16 9.31 -2.03
N ASN A 40 23.07 8.02 -1.69
CA ASN A 40 24.14 7.13 -1.23
C ASN A 40 25.32 7.77 -0.46
N LYS A 41 25.05 8.73 0.44
CA LYS A 41 26.10 9.55 1.08
C LYS A 41 26.90 8.78 2.12
N ASP A 42 26.24 7.84 2.78
CA ASP A 42 26.76 6.96 3.83
C ASP A 42 27.17 5.57 3.29
N GLY A 43 27.07 5.35 1.98
CA GLY A 43 27.38 4.06 1.34
C GLY A 43 26.28 3.00 1.44
N ARG A 44 25.12 3.34 2.02
CA ARG A 44 24.01 2.40 2.25
C ARG A 44 22.89 2.46 1.22
N GLY A 45 22.99 3.32 0.21
CA GLY A 45 21.91 3.54 -0.76
C GLY A 45 21.44 2.29 -1.51
N LYS A 46 22.26 1.24 -1.59
CA LYS A 46 21.83 -0.07 -2.10
C LYS A 46 21.00 -0.86 -1.09
N GLU A 47 21.46 -0.94 0.16
CA GLU A 47 20.73 -1.62 1.24
C GLU A 47 19.36 -0.95 1.44
N ASP A 48 19.32 0.39 1.49
CA ASP A 48 18.07 1.13 1.64
C ASP A 48 17.13 0.94 0.44
N ALA A 49 17.67 0.83 -0.77
CA ALA A 49 16.90 0.53 -1.99
C ALA A 49 16.36 -0.90 -2.00
N ASP A 50 17.14 -1.88 -1.54
CA ASP A 50 16.72 -3.27 -1.47
C ASP A 50 15.63 -3.44 -0.37
N ASP A 51 15.82 -2.81 0.80
CA ASP A 51 14.87 -2.84 1.92
C ASP A 51 13.52 -2.22 1.54
N ILE A 52 13.52 -1.02 0.94
CA ILE A 52 12.26 -0.37 0.56
C ILE A 52 11.53 -1.17 -0.52
N MET A 53 12.25 -1.79 -1.46
CA MET A 53 11.63 -2.61 -2.50
C MET A 53 11.04 -3.89 -1.92
N ALA A 54 11.66 -4.50 -0.91
CA ALA A 54 11.09 -5.65 -0.22
C ALA A 54 9.74 -5.31 0.44
N ASP A 55 9.66 -4.18 1.15
CA ASP A 55 8.43 -3.71 1.79
C ASP A 55 7.35 -3.34 0.77
N ILE A 56 7.72 -2.65 -0.32
CA ILE A 56 6.79 -2.31 -1.41
C ILE A 56 6.25 -3.57 -2.07
N MET A 57 7.10 -4.56 -2.37
CA MET A 57 6.66 -5.82 -2.99
C MET A 57 5.74 -6.62 -2.07
N LEU A 58 6.00 -6.62 -0.76
CA LEU A 58 5.11 -7.22 0.23
C LEU A 58 3.75 -6.54 0.25
N ALA A 59 3.72 -5.19 0.23
CA ALA A 59 2.48 -4.42 0.18
C ALA A 59 1.71 -4.68 -1.13
N CYS A 60 2.38 -4.69 -2.28
CA CYS A 60 1.78 -5.02 -3.57
C CYS A 60 1.17 -6.43 -3.57
N MET A 61 1.88 -7.42 -3.01
CA MET A 61 1.36 -8.78 -2.88
C MET A 61 0.09 -8.83 -2.04
N ALA A 62 0.05 -8.10 -0.92
CA ALA A 62 -1.15 -8.00 -0.09
C ALA A 62 -2.32 -7.37 -0.86
N LEU A 63 -2.08 -6.28 -1.60
CA LEU A 63 -3.12 -5.61 -2.40
C LEU A 63 -3.65 -6.51 -3.52
N TYR A 64 -2.77 -7.20 -4.25
CA TYR A 64 -3.18 -8.17 -5.27
C TYR A 64 -3.94 -9.35 -4.66
N HIS A 65 -3.54 -9.84 -3.49
CA HIS A 65 -4.30 -10.87 -2.77
C HIS A 65 -5.71 -10.39 -2.42
N VAL A 66 -5.85 -9.16 -1.91
CA VAL A 66 -7.17 -8.58 -1.61
C VAL A 66 -8.00 -8.45 -2.88
N ALA A 67 -7.41 -7.97 -3.97
CA ALA A 67 -8.05 -7.81 -5.26
C ALA A 67 -8.64 -9.13 -5.78
N GLU A 68 -7.94 -10.25 -5.60
CA GLU A 68 -8.36 -11.57 -6.10
C GLU A 68 -9.29 -12.33 -5.13
N PHE A 69 -9.12 -12.17 -3.81
CA PHE A 69 -9.71 -13.11 -2.85
C PHE A 69 -10.49 -12.49 -1.69
N ALA A 70 -10.41 -11.16 -1.49
CA ALA A 70 -10.89 -10.54 -0.26
C ALA A 70 -11.45 -9.12 -0.43
N THR A 71 -11.94 -8.75 -1.61
CA THR A 71 -12.54 -7.42 -1.87
C THR A 71 -13.77 -7.15 -1.00
N ASP A 72 -14.47 -8.20 -0.55
CA ASP A 72 -15.61 -8.17 0.37
C ASP A 72 -15.21 -8.20 1.87
N LYS A 73 -13.95 -8.54 2.17
CA LYS A 73 -13.45 -8.72 3.54
C LYS A 73 -12.54 -7.59 4.00
N CYS A 74 -11.90 -6.88 3.07
CA CYS A 74 -11.03 -5.75 3.34
C CYS A 74 -11.71 -4.42 3.02
N ARG A 75 -11.37 -3.38 3.78
CA ARG A 75 -11.94 -2.03 3.63
C ARG A 75 -10.86 -0.98 3.56
N ILE A 76 -11.11 0.01 2.71
CA ILE A 76 -10.33 1.25 2.69
C ILE A 76 -10.86 2.15 3.80
N ILE A 77 -9.95 2.55 4.69
CA ILE A 77 -10.24 3.53 5.74
C ILE A 77 -9.61 4.85 5.30
N PRO A 78 -10.41 5.85 4.90
CA PRO A 78 -9.86 7.17 4.60
C PRO A 78 -9.29 7.76 5.89
N LEU A 79 -8.02 8.18 5.85
CA LEU A 79 -7.43 8.91 6.97
C LEU A 79 -7.96 10.36 6.94
N PRO A 80 -8.35 10.94 8.09
CA PRO A 80 -8.72 12.34 8.14
C PRO A 80 -7.51 13.16 7.70
N GLY A 81 -7.65 13.86 6.57
CA GLY A 81 -6.56 14.64 6.01
C GLY A 81 -6.10 15.70 7.00
N LYS A 82 -4.78 15.84 7.17
CA LYS A 82 -4.19 17.09 7.61
C LYS A 82 -4.05 17.95 6.35
N ASP A 83 -5.18 18.56 5.96
CA ASP A 83 -5.35 19.45 4.81
C ASP A 83 -5.03 18.85 3.43
N GLY A 84 -6.07 18.31 2.76
CA GLY A 84 -6.21 18.28 1.29
C GLY A 84 -5.12 17.58 0.47
N GLY A 85 -5.43 16.38 -0.03
CA GLY A 85 -4.75 15.82 -1.19
C GLY A 85 -5.00 16.61 -2.47
#